data_AF-A0A829F4G7-F1
#
_entry.id   AF-A0A829F4G7-F1
#
_cell.length_a   1.000
_cell.length_b   1.000
_cell.length_c   1.000
_cell.angle_alpha   90.00
_cell.angle_beta   90.00
_cell.angle_gamma   90.00
#
_symmetry.space_group_name_H-M   'P 1'
#
loop_
_entity.id
_entity.type
_entity.pdbx_description
1 polymer ?
#
loop_
_entity_poly.entity_id
_entity_poly.type
_entity_poly.pdbx_seq_one_letter_code
_entity_poly.pdbx_strand_id
1 'polypeptide(L)' 'MIENRVLGFIECEDDINDTLEVLESIVFNTKVLDLKAVNNDMVTHIIVDHEKAAQLGEILIGWANGEL' A
#
# COMPACT_ATOMS: atom_id res chain seq x y z
N MET A 1 6.29 -3.77 21.13
CA MET A 1 6.85 -3.66 19.77
C MET A 1 5.73 -4.10 18.87
N ILE A 2 5.16 -3.18 18.10
CA ILE A 2 4.01 -3.51 17.26
C ILE A 2 4.59 -4.05 15.95
N GLU A 3 4.29 -5.30 15.65
CA GLU A 3 4.69 -5.94 14.40
C GLU A 3 3.83 -5.37 13.27
N ASN A 4 4.46 -4.77 12.26
CA ASN A 4 3.78 -4.50 10.99
C ASN A 4 3.33 -5.83 10.41
N ARG A 5 2.06 -5.94 10.03
CA ARG A 5 1.52 -7.14 9.41
C ARG A 5 1.48 -6.94 7.91
N VAL A 6 2.20 -7.78 7.17
CA VAL A 6 2.07 -7.82 5.71
C VAL A 6 0.69 -8.36 5.35
N LEU A 7 -0.06 -7.58 4.58
CA LEU A 7 -1.37 -7.94 4.05
C LEU A 7 -1.29 -8.44 2.62
N GLY A 8 -0.36 -7.91 1.83
CA GLY A 8 -0.18 -8.28 0.43
C GLY A 8 1.14 -7.79 -0.15
N PHE A 9 1.48 -8.36 -1.31
CA PHE A 9 2.67 -8.06 -2.08
C PHE A 9 2.31 -8.08 -3.56
N ILE A 10 2.74 -7.05 -4.29
CA ILE A 10 2.50 -6.89 -5.73
C ILE A 10 3.85 -6.60 -6.38
N GLU A 11 4.24 -7.44 -7.34
CA GLU A 11 5.37 -7.17 -8.23
C GLU A 11 4.92 -6.16 -9.29
N CYS A 12 5.66 -5.06 -9.43
CA CYS A 12 5.38 -4.05 -10.44
C CYS A 12 6.09 -4.42 -11.74
N GLU A 13 5.41 -4.27 -12.88
CA GLU A 13 5.92 -4.68 -14.20
C GLU A 13 6.97 -3.74 -14.80
N ASP A 14 7.43 -2.71 -14.09
CA ASP A 14 8.46 -1.82 -14.64
C ASP A 14 9.85 -2.45 -14.62
N ASP A 15 10.75 -1.92 -15.45
CA ASP A 15 12.12 -2.43 -15.70
C ASP A 15 13.03 -2.40 -14.45
N ILE A 16 12.53 -1.99 -13.29
CA ILE A 16 13.32 -1.68 -12.10
C ILE A 16 13.17 -2.74 -10.98
N ASN A 17 12.36 -3.79 -11.19
CA ASN A 17 12.02 -4.80 -10.18
C ASN A 17 11.37 -4.17 -8.93
N ASP A 18 10.47 -3.24 -9.16
CA ASP A 18 9.80 -2.55 -8.08
C ASP A 18 8.77 -3.44 -7.40
N THR A 19 8.62 -3.26 -6.10
CA THR A 19 7.64 -4.00 -5.31
C THR A 19 6.76 -3.05 -4.54
N LEU A 20 5.46 -3.37 -4.48
CA LEU A 20 4.50 -2.71 -3.62
C LEU A 20 4.07 -3.68 -2.51
N GLU A 21 4.50 -3.38 -1.29
CA GLU A 21 4.07 -4.06 -0.07
C GLU A 21 2.89 -3.31 0.54
N VAL A 22 1.82 -4.06 0.87
CA VAL A 22 0.65 -3.52 1.58
C VAL A 22 0.71 -4.02 3.02
N LEU A 23 0.83 -3.10 3.97
CA LEU A 23 1.06 -3.40 5.38
C LEU A 23 -0.06 -2.82 6.27
N GLU A 24 -0.48 -3.56 7.30
CA GLU A 24 -1.20 -2.99 8.45
C GLU A 24 -0.17 -2.56 9.50
N SER A 25 -0.21 -1.29 9.90
CA SER A 25 0.67 -0.74 10.92
C SER A 25 -0.12 -0.01 12.01
N ILE A 26 0.52 0.30 13.14
CA ILE A 26 -0.06 1.14 14.20
C ILE A 26 0.80 2.38 14.38
N VAL A 27 0.19 3.53 14.15
CA VAL A 27 0.80 4.85 14.34
C VAL A 27 -0.03 5.59 15.39
N PHE A 28 0.61 5.96 16.51
CA PHE A 28 -0.06 6.61 17.66
C PHE A 28 -1.37 5.92 18.11
N ASN A 29 -1.34 4.60 18.30
CA ASN A 29 -2.49 3.76 18.66
C ASN A 29 -3.64 3.72 17.64
N THR A 30 -3.41 4.22 16.43
CA THR A 30 -4.37 4.15 15.32
C THR A 30 -3.88 3.14 14.30
N LYS A 31 -4.76 2.23 13.90
CA LYS A 31 -4.50 1.30 12.79
C LYS A 31 -4.51 2.08 11.48
N VAL A 32 -3.46 1.89 10.69
CA VAL A 32 -3.27 2.55 9.40
C VAL A 32 -2.85 1.52 8.36
N LEU A 33 -3.11 1.84 7.10
CA LEU A 33 -2.55 1.13 5.96
C LEU A 33 -1.25 1.83 5.55
N ASP A 34 -0.16 1.08 5.47
CA ASP A 34 1.13 1.54 4.97
C ASP A 34 1.40 0.87 3.63
N LEU A 35 1.43 1.68 2.57
CA LEU A 35 1.77 1.27 1.22
C LEU A 35 3.24 1.58 1.00
N LYS A 36 4.06 0.53 0.97
CA LYS A 36 5.51 0.64 0.86
C LYS A 36 5.93 0.24 -0.54
N ALA A 37 6.40 1.22 -1.31
CA ALA A 37 7.03 1.01 -2.60
C ALA A 37 8.55 0.92 -2.42
N VAL A 38 9.18 -0.12 -2.96
CA VAL A 38 10.62 -0.32 -2.95
C VAL A 38 11.13 -0.33 -4.38
N ASN A 39 12.06 0.57 -4.70
CA ASN A 39 12.75 0.67 -5.97
C ASN A 39 14.25 0.80 -5.70
N ASN A 40 15.02 -0.27 -5.93
CA ASN A 40 16.45 -0.36 -5.61
C ASN A 40 16.79 0.21 -4.21
N ASP A 41 17.44 1.38 -4.18
CA ASP A 41 17.90 2.06 -2.96
C ASP A 41 16.87 3.06 -2.39
N MET A 42 15.72 3.20 -3.04
CA MET A 42 14.65 4.12 -2.65
C MET A 42 13.46 3.37 -2.07
N VAL A 43 13.03 3.79 -0.88
CA VAL A 43 11.81 3.29 -0.24
C VAL A 43 10.86 4.46 -0.01
N THR A 44 9.65 4.35 -0.54
CA THR A 44 8.58 5.32 -0.34
C THR A 44 7.46 4.70 0.47
N HIS A 45 7.04 5.40 1.52
CA HIS A 45 5.90 5.00 2.35
C HIS A 45 4.75 5.98 2.17
N ILE A 46 3.56 5.45 1.93
CA ILE A 46 2.31 6.21 1.92
C ILE A 46 1.42 5.63 3.02
N ILE A 47 1.22 6.42 4.07
CA ILE A 47 0.42 6.04 5.24
C ILE A 47 -0.96 6.66 5.11
N VAL A 48 -2.00 5.83 5.10
CA VAL A 48 -3.39 6.26 5.02
C VAL A 48 -4.22 5.67 6.15
N ASP A 49 -5.19 6.45 6.62
CA ASP A 49 -6.19 5.99 7.57
C ASP A 49 -7.22 5.07 6.87
N HIS A 50 -8.12 4.50 7.66
CA HIS A 50 -9.15 3.60 7.17
C HIS A 50 -10.08 4.24 6.12
N GLU A 51 -10.41 5.53 6.26
CA GLU A 51 -11.32 6.21 5.32
C GLU A 51 -10.65 6.38 3.95
N LYS A 52 -9.41 6.85 3.93
CA LYS A 52 -8.61 6.99 2.71
C LYS A 52 -8.25 5.64 2.09
N ALA A 53 -8.04 4.60 2.91
CA ALA A 53 -7.83 3.24 2.43
C ALA A 53 -9.07 2.69 1.69
N ALA A 54 -10.28 2.96 2.20
CA ALA A 54 -11.51 2.57 1.54
C ALA A 54 -11.68 3.28 0.19
N GLN A 55 -11.44 4.60 0.14
CA GLN A 55 -11.48 5.37 -1.10
C GLN A 55 -10.46 4.85 -2.14
N LEU A 56 -9.24 4.54 -1.70
CA LEU A 56 -8.24 3.93 -2.57
C LEU A 56 -8.72 2.59 -3.14
N GLY A 57 -9.34 1.74 -2.31
CA GLY A 57 -9.90 0.46 -2.75
C GLY A 57 -10.96 0.63 -3.84
N GLU A 58 -11.88 1.60 -3.69
CA GLU A 58 -12.89 1.91 -4.69
C GLU A 58 -12.26 2.36 -6.03
N ILE A 59 -11.24 3.23 -5.97
CA ILE A 59 -10.51 3.69 -7.16
C ILE A 59 -9.84 2.51 -7.87
N LEU A 60 -9.15 1.64 -7.12
CA LEU A 60 -8.44 0.48 -7.69
C LEU A 60 -9.41 -0.50 -8.36
N ILE A 61 -10.55 -0.78 -7.72
CA ILE A 61 -11.58 -1.67 -8.27
C ILE A 61 -12.19 -1.06 -9.54
N GLY A 62 -12.54 0.23 -9.51
CA GLY A 62 -13.09 0.93 -10.66
C GLY A 62 -12.13 0.92 -11.86
N TRP A 63 -10.84 1.17 -11.61
CA TRP A 63 -9.82 1.10 -12.65
C TRP A 63 -9.68 -0.31 -13.23
N ALA A 64 -9.64 -1.34 -12.37
CA ALA A 64 -9.53 -2.74 -12.80
C ALA A 64 -10.73 -3.21 -13.64
N ASN A 65 -11.92 -2.65 -13.39
CA ASN A 65 -13.14 -2.94 -14.14
C ASN A 65 -13.27 -2.11 -15.43
N GLY A 66 -12.40 -1.13 -15.68
CA GLY A 66 -12.49 -0.22 -16.82
C GLY A 66 -13.60 0.83 -16.70
N GLU A 67 -13.97 1.19 -15.47
CA GLU A 67 -15.05 2.15 -15.15
C GLU A 67 -14.53 3.59 -14.90
N LEU A 68 -13.21 3.80 -15.00
CA LEU A 68 -12.50 5.06 -14.81
C LEU A 68 -11.75 5.52 -16.07
#